data_AF-A0A533MMQ9-F1
#
_entry.id   AF-A0A533MMQ9-F1
#
_cell.length_a   1.000
_cell.length_b   1.000
_cell.length_c   1.000
_cell.angle_alpha   90.00
_cell.angle_beta   90.00
_cell.angle_gamma   90.00
#
_symmetry.space_group_name_H-M   'P 1'
#
loop_
_entity.id
_entity.type
_entity.pdbx_description
1 polymer ?
#
loop_
_entity_poly.entity_id
_entity_poly.type
_entity_poly.pdbx_seq_one_letter_code
_entity_poly.pdbx_strand_id
1 'polypeptide(L)'
;MGAGMDGVVDTLMRMFIQPGTKALISTPTFSYYEIAVRAQGGTPVFIRRSADFSIDTDAVISSIDYSTNMVFLCSPNNPSGNSIPESDLREILDRSDALVFLDEAYVEFANMQLTHLSNEYD
;
A
#
# COMPACT_ATOMS: atom_id res chain seq x y z
N MET A 1 -15.83 -17.84 -15.42
CA MET A 1 -16.20 -16.46 -15.05
C MET A 1 -15.53 -16.20 -13.71
N GLY A 2 -14.29 -15.72 -13.70
CA GLY A 2 -13.51 -15.51 -12.46
C GLY A 2 -13.98 -14.28 -11.71
N ALA A 3 -14.01 -14.33 -10.38
CA ALA A 3 -14.61 -13.34 -9.50
C ALA A 3 -13.82 -12.01 -9.46
N GLY A 4 -14.05 -11.10 -10.42
CA GLY A 4 -13.66 -9.68 -10.35
C GLY A 4 -12.19 -9.38 -9.98
N MET A 5 -11.93 -8.14 -9.59
CA MET A 5 -10.64 -7.67 -9.04
C MET A 5 -10.39 -8.27 -7.65
N ASP A 6 -11.45 -8.52 -6.88
CA ASP A 6 -11.39 -9.03 -5.50
C ASP A 6 -10.72 -10.41 -5.38
N GLY A 7 -10.97 -11.32 -6.33
CA GLY A 7 -10.33 -12.65 -6.34
C GLY A 7 -8.84 -12.61 -6.66
N VAL A 8 -8.40 -11.64 -7.46
CA VAL A 8 -6.98 -11.42 -7.77
C VAL A 8 -6.26 -10.84 -6.55
N VAL A 9 -6.88 -9.86 -5.88
CA VAL A 9 -6.35 -9.29 -4.64
C VAL A 9 -6.25 -10.36 -3.56
N ASP A 10 -7.27 -11.18 -3.32
CA ASP A 10 -7.20 -12.26 -2.32
C ASP A 10 -6.07 -13.26 -2.62
N THR A 11 -5.85 -13.59 -3.90
CA THR A 11 -4.76 -14.48 -4.31
C THR A 11 -3.38 -13.88 -4.05
N LEU A 12 -3.18 -12.60 -4.40
CA LEU A 12 -1.94 -11.88 -4.11
C LEU A 12 -1.71 -11.78 -2.60
N MET A 13 -2.75 -11.43 -1.84
CA MET A 13 -2.66 -11.32 -0.39
C MET A 13 -2.26 -12.64 0.27
N ARG A 14 -2.78 -13.78 -0.21
CA ARG A 14 -2.37 -15.12 0.26
C ARG A 14 -0.90 -15.45 -0.02
N MET A 15 -0.33 -14.93 -1.11
CA MET A 15 1.07 -15.19 -1.45
C MET A 15 2.02 -14.41 -0.55
N PHE A 16 1.70 -13.15 -0.24
CA PHE A 16 2.61 -12.22 0.42
C PHE A 16 2.33 -11.99 1.91
N ILE A 17 1.10 -12.23 2.37
CA ILE A 17 0.72 -12.14 3.78
C ILE A 17 0.53 -13.54 4.35
N GLN A 18 1.31 -13.84 5.38
CA GLN A 18 1.29 -15.12 6.09
C GLN A 18 1.40 -14.89 7.60
N PRO A 19 1.04 -15.87 8.45
CA PRO A 19 1.27 -15.80 9.88
C PRO A 19 2.72 -15.42 10.22
N GLY A 20 2.90 -14.39 11.05
CA GLY A 20 4.22 -13.87 11.43
C GLY A 20 4.77 -12.75 10.55
N THR A 21 4.08 -12.40 9.45
CA THR A 21 4.43 -11.24 8.61
C THR A 21 3.66 -9.99 9.05
N LYS A 22 4.27 -8.82 8.83
CA LYS A 22 3.66 -7.51 9.03
C LYS A 22 3.34 -6.87 7.68
N ALA A 23 2.28 -6.06 7.67
CA ALA A 23 1.97 -5.17 6.57
C ALA A 23 1.75 -3.76 7.07
N LEU A 24 2.43 -2.78 6.46
CA LEU A 24 2.26 -1.37 6.80
C LEU A 24 1.04 -0.79 6.08
N ILE A 25 0.24 -0.01 6.79
CA ILE A 25 -0.96 0.65 6.27
C ILE A 25 -0.98 2.11 6.73
N SER A 26 -0.92 3.04 5.78
CA SER A 26 -0.95 4.49 6.06
C SER A 26 -2.38 4.99 6.28
N THR A 27 -2.77 5.25 7.53
CA THR A 27 -4.13 5.59 7.95
C THR A 27 -4.34 7.09 8.21
N PRO A 28 -5.55 7.64 7.94
CA PRO A 28 -6.74 6.94 7.45
C PRO A 28 -6.65 6.58 5.97
N THR A 29 -7.10 5.37 5.64
CA THR A 29 -7.20 4.85 4.26
C THR A 29 -8.32 3.82 4.14
N PHE A 30 -8.44 3.14 3.01
CA PHE A 30 -9.46 2.12 2.76
C PHE A 30 -9.35 0.96 3.76
N SER A 31 -10.43 0.70 4.51
CA SER A 31 -10.41 -0.26 5.63
C SER A 31 -10.21 -1.71 5.20
N TYR A 32 -10.39 -2.03 3.92
CA TYR A 32 -10.26 -3.40 3.43
C TYR A 32 -8.83 -3.95 3.58
N TYR A 33 -7.79 -3.12 3.51
CA TYR A 33 -6.41 -3.58 3.66
C TYR A 33 -6.18 -4.26 5.03
N GLU A 34 -6.71 -3.67 6.11
CA GLU A 34 -6.63 -4.27 7.44
C GLU A 34 -7.35 -5.62 7.48
N ILE A 35 -8.56 -5.67 6.91
CA ILE A 35 -9.39 -6.89 6.88
C ILE A 35 -8.65 -8.00 6.12
N ALA A 36 -8.09 -7.69 4.95
CA ALA A 36 -7.35 -8.63 4.12
C ALA A 36 -6.10 -9.17 4.83
N VAL A 37 -5.31 -8.29 5.46
CA VAL A 37 -4.12 -8.68 6.22
C VAL A 37 -4.47 -9.62 7.37
N ARG A 38 -5.49 -9.26 8.17
CA ARG A 38 -5.94 -10.09 9.29
C ARG A 38 -6.52 -11.42 8.83
N ALA A 39 -7.25 -11.44 7.71
CA ALA A 39 -7.84 -12.67 7.16
C ALA A 39 -6.79 -13.72 6.79
N GLN A 40 -5.57 -13.30 6.42
CA GLN A 40 -4.44 -14.19 6.12
C GLN A 40 -3.52 -14.46 7.33
N GLY A 41 -3.87 -13.95 8.52
CA GLY A 41 -3.09 -14.12 9.75
C GLY A 41 -1.88 -13.20 9.89
N GLY A 42 -1.75 -12.20 9.01
CA GLY A 42 -0.72 -11.16 9.12
C GLY A 42 -1.04 -10.12 10.21
N THR A 43 -0.03 -9.32 10.55
CA THR A 43 -0.16 -8.23 11.53
C THR A 43 -0.18 -6.87 10.82
N PRO A 44 -1.32 -6.16 10.81
CA PRO A 44 -1.35 -4.80 10.29
C PRO A 44 -0.60 -3.86 11.25
N VAL A 45 0.27 -3.02 10.70
CA VAL A 45 0.97 -1.95 11.41
C VAL A 45 0.52 -0.63 10.80
N PHE A 46 -0.03 0.24 11.64
CA PHE A 46 -0.62 1.48 11.17
C PHE A 46 0.36 2.63 11.29
N ILE A 47 0.62 3.30 10.18
CA ILE A 47 1.36 4.56 10.12
C ILE A 47 0.35 5.68 9.95
N ARG A 48 0.40 6.69 10.82
CA ARG A 48 -0.54 7.80 10.72
C ARG A 48 -0.07 8.75 9.61
N ARG A 49 -0.97 9.08 8.69
CA ARG A 49 -0.77 10.13 7.69
C ARG A 49 -0.62 11.48 8.40
N SER A 50 0.02 12.42 7.71
CA SER A 50 0.14 13.80 8.16
C SER A 50 -1.21 14.47 8.38
N ALA A 51 -1.21 15.62 9.05
CA ALA A 51 -2.44 16.37 9.36
C ALA A 51 -3.24 16.79 8.11
N ASP A 52 -2.57 16.93 6.97
CA ASP A 52 -3.12 17.23 5.64
C ASP A 52 -3.43 15.98 4.81
N PHE A 53 -3.31 14.79 5.42
CA PHE A 53 -3.45 13.47 4.81
C PHE A 53 -2.37 13.13 3.76
N SER A 54 -1.25 13.85 3.70
CA SER A 54 -0.07 13.37 2.98
C SER A 54 0.44 12.07 3.62
N ILE A 55 1.16 11.27 2.84
CA ILE A 55 1.93 10.18 3.43
C ILE A 55 3.13 10.78 4.19
N ASP A 56 3.44 10.17 5.33
CA ASP A 56 4.67 10.43 6.07
C ASP A 56 5.72 9.42 5.60
N THR A 57 6.46 9.78 4.55
CA THR A 57 7.43 8.90 3.88
C THR A 57 8.51 8.40 4.83
N ASP A 58 9.03 9.29 5.67
CA ASP A 58 10.04 8.94 6.67
C ASP A 58 9.49 7.96 7.72
N ALA A 59 8.25 8.17 8.20
CA ALA A 59 7.61 7.24 9.13
C ALA A 59 7.33 5.88 8.50
N VAL A 60 6.97 5.84 7.22
CA VAL A 60 6.80 4.57 6.48
C VAL A 60 8.14 3.85 6.40
N ILE A 61 9.18 4.47 5.86
CA ILE A 61 10.50 3.85 5.66
C ILE A 61 11.10 3.38 6.99
N SER A 62 11.01 4.20 8.04
CA SER A 62 11.55 3.84 9.37
C SER A 62 10.78 2.72 10.08
N SER A 63 9.57 2.40 9.62
CA SER A 63 8.75 1.32 10.17
C SER A 63 8.92 0.00 9.43
N ILE A 64 9.65 -0.01 8.31
CA ILE A 64 9.96 -1.23 7.55
C ILE A 64 11.07 -1.98 8.27
N ASP A 65 10.81 -3.24 8.58
CA ASP A 65 11.77 -4.17 9.18
C ASP A 65 11.77 -5.51 8.43
N TYR A 66 12.64 -6.44 8.85
CA TYR A 66 12.77 -7.76 8.24
C TYR A 66 11.49 -8.62 8.27
N SER A 67 10.48 -8.24 9.07
CA SER A 67 9.18 -8.90 9.15
C SER A 67 8.10 -8.19 8.33
N THR A 68 8.44 -7.08 7.69
CA THR A 68 7.53 -6.29 6.86
C THR A 68 7.57 -6.78 5.43
N ASN A 69 6.53 -7.49 5.02
CA ASN A 69 6.45 -8.09 3.69
C ASN A 69 5.72 -7.20 2.68
N MET A 70 4.89 -6.29 3.17
CA MET A 70 4.03 -5.48 2.31
C MET A 70 3.79 -4.08 2.86
N VAL A 71 3.74 -3.09 1.98
CA VAL A 71 3.33 -1.72 2.28
C VAL A 71 2.13 -1.36 1.40
N PHE A 72 1.00 -1.03 2.01
CA PHE A 72 -0.20 -0.59 1.30
C PHE A 72 -0.21 0.93 1.12
N LEU A 73 -0.30 1.37 -0.12
CA LEU A 73 -0.40 2.78 -0.51
C LEU A 73 -1.63 2.95 -1.41
N CYS A 74 -2.38 4.03 -1.21
CA CYS A 74 -3.58 4.34 -2.00
C CYS A 74 -3.46 5.76 -2.55
N SER A 75 -3.54 5.89 -3.88
CA SER A 75 -3.36 7.14 -4.61
C SER A 75 -4.21 7.16 -5.89
N PRO A 76 -5.26 8.02 -5.96
CA PRO A 76 -5.77 8.88 -4.90
C PRO A 76 -6.30 8.11 -3.69
N ASN A 77 -5.99 8.60 -2.48
CA ASN A 77 -6.36 7.94 -1.23
C ASN A 77 -7.88 7.98 -0.98
N ASN A 78 -8.50 6.85 -0.64
CA ASN A 78 -9.81 6.83 -0.01
C ASN A 78 -9.64 6.86 1.52
N PRO A 79 -10.18 7.83 2.30
CA PRO A 79 -11.25 8.76 1.91
C PRO A 79 -10.81 10.19 1.58
N SER A 80 -9.53 10.53 1.69
CA SER A 80 -9.08 11.94 1.69
C SER A 80 -8.95 12.56 0.28
N GLY A 81 -8.85 11.74 -0.76
CA GLY A 81 -8.70 12.14 -2.16
C GLY A 81 -7.27 12.57 -2.56
N ASN A 82 -6.32 12.62 -1.62
CA ASN A 82 -4.95 13.04 -1.93
C ASN A 82 -4.21 11.98 -2.76
N SER A 83 -3.50 12.42 -3.80
CA SER A 83 -2.52 11.61 -4.49
C SER A 83 -1.17 11.63 -3.77
N ILE A 84 -0.40 10.56 -3.93
CA ILE A 84 0.99 10.47 -3.47
C ILE A 84 1.89 11.12 -4.53
N PRO A 85 2.80 12.04 -4.17
CA PRO A 85 3.81 12.53 -5.10
C PRO A 85 4.71 11.38 -5.60
N GLU A 86 5.08 11.40 -6.89
CA GLU A 86 5.96 10.37 -7.46
C GLU A 86 7.31 10.29 -6.72
N SER A 87 7.85 11.43 -6.27
CA SER A 87 9.07 11.50 -5.47
C SER A 87 8.99 10.64 -4.21
N ASP A 88 7.85 10.71 -3.53
CA ASP A 88 7.63 10.03 -2.25
C ASP A 88 7.50 8.53 -2.47
N LEU A 89 6.79 8.13 -3.54
CA LEU A 89 6.69 6.72 -3.91
C LEU A 89 8.05 6.14 -4.32
N ARG A 90 8.83 6.87 -5.14
CA ARG A 90 10.19 6.45 -5.50
C ARG A 90 11.09 6.32 -4.28
N GLU A 91 11.00 7.24 -3.32
CA GLU A 91 11.79 7.16 -2.10
C GLU A 91 11.44 5.92 -1.26
N ILE A 92 10.15 5.56 -1.18
CA ILE A 92 9.73 4.31 -0.52
C ILE A 92 10.29 3.10 -1.28
N LEU A 93 10.15 3.07 -2.61
CA LEU A 93 10.61 1.96 -3.46
C LEU A 93 12.14 1.78 -3.39
N ASP A 94 12.92 2.85 -3.42
CA ASP A 94 14.38 2.82 -3.39
C ASP A 94 14.94 2.39 -2.02
N ARG A 95 14.14 2.50 -0.95
CA ARG A 95 14.58 2.32 0.44
C ARG A 95 13.93 1.13 1.13
N SER A 96 13.16 0.33 0.41
CA SER A 96 12.38 -0.79 0.93
C SER A 96 12.57 -2.04 0.06
N ASP A 97 12.86 -3.17 0.70
CA ASP A 97 12.76 -4.49 0.06
C ASP A 97 11.34 -5.10 0.20
N ALA A 98 10.43 -4.44 0.93
CA ALA A 98 9.05 -4.88 1.09
C ALA A 98 8.25 -4.64 -0.20
N LEU A 99 7.32 -5.54 -0.51
CA LEU A 99 6.43 -5.40 -1.66
C LEU A 99 5.50 -4.19 -1.47
N VAL A 100 5.50 -3.27 -2.43
CA VAL A 100 4.58 -2.13 -2.41
C VAL A 100 3.30 -2.51 -3.17
N PHE A 101 2.17 -2.50 -2.46
CA PHE A 101 0.84 -2.61 -3.06
C PHE A 101 0.28 -1.20 -3.26
N LEU A 102 0.26 -0.75 -4.52
CA LEU A 102 -0.30 0.54 -4.91
C LEU A 102 -1.73 0.38 -5.42
N ASP A 103 -2.69 0.93 -4.69
CA ASP A 103 -4.09 1.02 -5.08
C ASP A 103 -4.37 2.34 -5.82
N GLU A 104 -4.64 2.21 -7.12
CA GLU A 104 -4.98 3.30 -8.04
C GLU A 104 -6.48 3.27 -8.43
N ALA A 105 -7.39 2.76 -7.59
CA ALA A 105 -8.81 2.59 -7.93
C ALA A 105 -9.57 3.88 -8.33
N TYR A 106 -9.00 5.06 -8.06
CA TYR A 106 -9.56 6.36 -8.43
C TYR A 106 -8.67 7.16 -9.39
N VAL A 107 -7.68 6.55 -10.02
CA VAL A 107 -6.68 7.26 -10.86
C VAL A 107 -7.30 7.90 -12.09
N GLU A 108 -8.41 7.36 -12.62
CA GLU A 108 -9.16 7.94 -13.74
C GLU A 108 -9.74 9.33 -13.42
N PHE A 109 -9.82 9.69 -12.14
CA PHE A 109 -10.26 11.00 -11.66
C PHE A 109 -9.09 11.90 -11.22
N ALA A 110 -7.85 11.42 -11.36
CA ALA A 110 -6.63 12.12 -10.98
C ALA A 110 -5.91 12.70 -12.20
N ASN A 111 -5.04 13.69 -11.94
CA ASN A 111 -4.17 14.26 -12.97
C ASN A 111 -2.80 13.54 -13.05
N MET A 112 -2.59 12.50 -12.24
CA MET A 112 -1.32 11.81 -12.09
C MET A 112 -1.55 10.31 -11.95
N GLN A 113 -0.72 9.52 -12.63
CA GLN A 113 -0.74 8.06 -12.64
C GLN A 113 0.67 7.52 -12.37
N LEU A 114 0.80 6.66 -11.37
CA LEU A 114 2.08 6.15 -10.84
C LEU A 114 2.36 4.70 -11.27
N THR A 115 1.38 4.00 -11.84
CA THR A 115 1.54 2.61 -12.34
C THR A 115 2.66 2.43 -13.36
N HIS A 116 3.10 3.50 -14.04
CA HIS A 116 4.25 3.43 -14.96
C HIS A 116 5.55 3.00 -14.26
N LEU A 117 5.69 3.27 -12.95
CA LEU A 117 6.86 2.91 -12.15
C LEU A 117 7.05 1.40 -12.02
N SER A 118 6.02 0.57 -12.19
CA SER A 118 6.20 -0.89 -12.12
C SER A 118 7.21 -1.39 -13.14
N ASN A 119 7.27 -0.78 -14.32
CA ASN A 119 8.23 -1.15 -15.37
C ASN A 119 9.69 -0.79 -15.03
N GLU A 120 9.91 0.07 -14.04
CA GLU A 120 11.23 0.52 -13.59
C GLU A 120 11.77 -0.30 -12.41
N TYR A 121 10.88 -0.94 -11.64
CA TYR A 121 11.18 -1.66 -10.40
C TYR A 121 10.85 -3.17 -10.46
N ASP A 122 10.69 -3.73 -11.67
CA ASP A 122 10.51 -5.17 -11.94
C ASP A 122 11.77 -6.03 -11.73
#